data_AF-A0A3D4PWP4-F1
#
_entry.id   AF-A0A3D4PWP4-F1
#
_cell.length_a   1.000
_cell.length_b   1.000
_cell.length_c   1.000
_cell.angle_alpha   90.00
_cell.angle_beta   90.00
_cell.angle_gamma   90.00
#
_symmetry.space_group_name_H-M   'P 1'
#
loop_
_entity.id
_entity.type
_entity.pdbx_description
1 polymer ?
#
loop_
_entity_poly.entity_id
_entity_poly.type
_entity_poly.pdbx_seq_one_letter_code
_entity_poly.pdbx_strand_id
1 'polypeptide(L)'
;MQATLLDQALDLLVFGMGTVFVFLALLVVAINLMSRFMETYFPDAIVPDAPAPKSKPGNDTVDATTLAVIQAAIRQHRDKNARG
;
A
#
# COMPACT_ATOMS: atom_id res chain seq x y z
N MET A 1 -17.32 -50.94 2.23
CA MET A 1 -17.80 -50.11 1.11
C MET A 1 -18.19 -48.68 1.52
N GLN A 2 -17.67 -48.10 2.63
CA GLN A 2 -18.09 -46.78 3.15
C GLN A 2 -17.02 -45.68 2.96
N ALA A 3 -15.75 -46.06 2.79
CA ALA A 3 -14.65 -45.11 2.56
C ALA A 3 -14.87 -44.26 1.30
N THR A 4 -15.66 -44.75 0.33
CA THR A 4 -15.86 -44.12 -0.98
C THR A 4 -16.61 -42.79 -0.90
N LEU A 5 -17.55 -42.62 0.04
CA LEU A 5 -18.33 -41.38 0.12
C LEU A 5 -17.55 -40.23 0.75
N LEU A 6 -16.72 -40.53 1.76
CA LEU A 6 -15.84 -39.52 2.34
C LEU A 6 -14.74 -39.10 1.36
N ASP A 7 -14.16 -40.06 0.63
CA ASP A 7 -13.20 -39.74 -0.43
C ASP A 7 -13.82 -38.85 -1.50
N GLN A 8 -15.04 -39.18 -1.94
CA GLN A 8 -15.74 -38.39 -2.95
C GLN A 8 -16.14 -37.00 -2.47
N ALA A 9 -16.49 -36.84 -1.19
CA ALA A 9 -16.74 -35.54 -0.59
C ALA A 9 -15.45 -34.70 -0.47
N LEU A 10 -14.32 -35.35 -0.16
CA LEU A 10 -13.02 -34.72 -0.07
C LEU A 10 -12.54 -34.24 -1.46
N ASP A 11 -12.67 -35.09 -2.48
CA ASP A 11 -12.38 -34.76 -3.87
C ASP A 11 -13.22 -33.57 -4.34
N LEU A 12 -14.53 -33.57 -4.04
CA LEU A 12 -15.41 -32.47 -4.40
C LEU A 12 -15.02 -31.16 -3.71
N LEU A 13 -14.63 -31.21 -2.43
CA LEU A 13 -14.16 -30.04 -1.68
C LEU A 13 -12.86 -29.47 -2.27
N VAL A 14 -11.87 -30.34 -2.53
CA VAL A 14 -10.59 -29.93 -3.12
C VAL A 14 -10.80 -29.36 -4.52
N PHE A 15 -11.65 -29.98 -5.32
CA PHE A 15 -11.95 -29.51 -6.67
C PHE A 15 -12.71 -28.16 -6.65
N GLY A 16 -13.75 -28.04 -5.83
CA GLY A 16 -14.52 -26.80 -5.71
C GLY A 16 -13.67 -25.65 -5.16
N MET A 17 -12.91 -25.89 -4.10
CA MET A 17 -12.06 -24.86 -3.50
C MET A 17 -10.85 -24.51 -4.36
N GLY A 18 -10.25 -25.51 -5.01
CA GLY A 18 -9.12 -25.32 -5.92
C GLY A 18 -9.50 -24.52 -7.17
N THR A 19 -10.63 -24.84 -7.80
CA THR A 19 -11.09 -24.11 -8.99
C THR A 19 -11.42 -22.65 -8.67
N VAL A 20 -12.11 -22.39 -7.56
CA VAL A 20 -12.40 -21.02 -7.10
C VAL A 20 -11.09 -20.28 -6.77
N PHE A 21 -10.16 -20.91 -6.07
CA PHE A 21 -8.87 -20.31 -5.76
C PHE A 21 -8.08 -19.93 -7.03
N VAL A 22 -7.99 -20.85 -7.99
CA VAL A 22 -7.33 -20.60 -9.28
C VAL A 22 -8.03 -19.46 -10.04
N PHE A 23 -9.36 -19.44 -10.05
CA PHE A 23 -10.12 -18.39 -10.70
C PHE A 23 -9.85 -17.01 -10.07
N LEU A 24 -9.90 -16.91 -8.74
CA LEU A 24 -9.57 -15.67 -8.03
C LEU A 24 -8.11 -15.26 -8.24
N ALA A 25 -7.16 -16.21 -8.22
CA ALA A 25 -5.76 -15.92 -8.50
C ALA A 25 -5.57 -15.35 -9.92
N LEU A 26 -6.25 -15.92 -10.92
CA LEU A 26 -6.26 -15.39 -12.28
C LEU A 26 -6.85 -13.98 -12.34
N LEU A 27 -7.94 -13.71 -11.63
CA LEU A 27 -8.50 -12.35 -11.56
C LEU A 27 -7.53 -11.37 -10.92
N VAL A 28 -6.89 -11.73 -9.81
CA VAL A 28 -5.89 -10.90 -9.15
C VAL A 28 -4.71 -10.62 -10.09
N VAL A 29 -4.23 -11.62 -10.82
CA VAL A 29 -3.18 -11.45 -11.82
C VAL A 29 -3.64 -10.51 -12.93
N ALA A 30 -4.85 -10.66 -13.45
CA ALA A 30 -5.39 -9.78 -14.48
C ALA A 30 -5.51 -8.32 -14.00
N ILE A 31 -5.97 -8.10 -12.77
CA ILE A 31 -6.05 -6.76 -12.15
C ILE A 31 -4.65 -6.17 -11.96
N ASN A 32 -3.67 -6.98 -11.51
CA ASN A 32 -2.29 -6.53 -11.37
C ASN A 32 -1.65 -6.21 -12.73
N LEU A 33 -1.90 -7.02 -13.76
CA LEU A 33 -1.50 -6.68 -15.12
C LEU A 33 -2.12 -5.35 -15.52
N MET A 34 -3.42 -5.16 -15.33
CA MET A 34 -4.07 -3.89 -15.64
C MET A 34 -3.42 -2.72 -14.89
N SER A 35 -3.15 -2.85 -13.59
CA SER A 35 -2.45 -1.82 -12.79
C SER A 35 -1.07 -1.49 -13.35
N ARG A 36 -0.29 -2.52 -13.66
CA ARG A 36 1.08 -2.37 -14.16
C ARG A 36 1.12 -1.81 -15.58
N PHE A 37 0.16 -2.19 -16.42
CA PHE A 37 -0.05 -1.61 -17.74
C PHE A 37 -0.50 -0.14 -17.61
N MET A 38 -1.41 0.18 -16.70
CA MET A 38 -1.81 1.56 -16.44
C MET A 38 -0.60 2.42 -16.03
N GLU A 39 0.19 2.00 -15.03
CA GLU A 39 1.40 2.73 -14.60
C GLU A 39 2.44 2.92 -15.72
N THR A 40 2.59 1.94 -16.60
CA THR A 40 3.63 1.96 -17.64
C THR A 40 3.20 2.76 -18.87
N TYR A 41 1.94 2.66 -19.30
CA TYR A 41 1.43 3.29 -20.52
C TYR A 41 0.74 4.64 -20.27
N PHE A 42 0.18 4.83 -19.08
CA PHE A 42 -0.32 6.09 -18.57
C PHE A 42 0.42 6.41 -17.27
N PRO A 43 1.70 6.84 -17.34
CA PRO A 43 2.31 7.46 -16.18
C PRO A 43 1.39 8.64 -15.82
N ASP A 44 0.63 8.48 -14.73
CA ASP A 44 -0.05 9.59 -14.10
C ASP A 44 1.03 10.65 -13.95
N ALA A 45 0.88 11.76 -14.68
CA ALA A 45 1.66 12.94 -14.40
C ALA A 45 1.49 13.12 -12.90
N ILE A 46 2.62 13.02 -12.19
CA ILE A 46 2.70 13.02 -10.74
C ILE A 46 2.11 14.36 -10.31
N VAL A 47 0.79 14.46 -10.20
CA VAL A 47 0.16 15.38 -9.28
C VAL A 47 0.63 14.79 -7.97
N PRO A 48 1.51 15.47 -7.23
CA PRO A 48 1.98 14.95 -5.97
C PRO A 48 0.72 14.64 -5.18
N ASP A 49 0.47 13.35 -4.89
CA ASP A 49 -0.50 12.98 -3.89
C ASP A 49 -0.18 13.86 -2.70
N ALA A 50 -1.13 14.74 -2.36
CA ALA A 50 -1.05 15.50 -1.12
C ALA A 50 -0.69 14.47 -0.04
N PRO A 51 0.40 14.66 0.71
CA PRO A 51 1.04 13.57 1.42
C PRO A 51 0.03 12.91 2.35
N ALA A 52 -0.39 11.68 2.01
CA ALA A 52 -1.11 10.85 2.95
C ALA A 52 -0.20 10.67 4.17
N PRO A 53 -0.68 10.96 5.40
CA PRO A 53 0.17 10.92 6.58
C PRO A 53 0.60 9.46 6.82
N LYS A 54 1.81 9.13 6.37
CA LYS A 54 2.49 7.89 6.75
C LYS A 54 2.95 8.06 8.19
N SER A 55 2.19 7.53 9.12
CA SER A 55 2.70 7.15 10.42
C SER A 55 3.76 6.06 10.20
N LYS A 56 5.04 6.41 10.22
CA LYS A 56 6.14 5.45 10.32
C LYS A 56 6.89 5.65 11.64
N PRO A 57 7.09 4.59 12.46
CA PRO A 57 7.93 4.65 13.64
C PRO A 57 9.40 4.78 13.22
N GLY A 58 10.12 5.61 13.95
CA GLY A 58 11.39 6.20 13.55
C GLY A 58 12.57 5.23 13.40
N ASN A 59 13.53 5.67 12.60
CA ASN A 59 14.94 5.54 12.94
C ASN A 59 15.70 6.79 12.49
N ASP A 60 16.51 7.31 13.40
CA ASP A 60 17.08 8.66 13.48
C ASP A 60 18.06 9.04 12.37
N THR A 61 17.53 9.60 11.29
CA THR A 61 18.21 10.72 10.64
C THR A 61 17.18 11.81 10.50
N VAL A 62 17.27 12.85 11.34
CA VAL A 62 16.37 14.00 11.28
C VAL A 62 16.36 14.50 9.85
N ASP A 63 15.22 14.34 9.18
CA ASP A 63 15.06 14.70 7.78
C ASP A 63 15.41 16.19 7.61
N ALA A 64 16.25 16.52 6.63
CA ALA A 64 16.78 17.86 6.44
C ALA A 64 15.65 18.91 6.28
N THR A 65 14.53 18.48 5.72
CA THR A 65 13.29 19.26 5.62
C THR A 65 12.74 19.62 7.00
N THR A 66 12.70 18.65 7.92
CA THR A 66 12.25 18.86 9.30
C THR A 66 13.15 19.85 10.04
N LEU A 67 14.47 19.76 9.84
CA LEU A 67 15.45 20.66 10.45
C LEU A 67 15.30 22.10 9.93
N ALA A 68 15.08 22.27 8.62
CA ALA A 68 14.81 23.56 8.01
C ALA A 68 13.50 24.20 8.51
N VAL A 69 12.45 23.40 8.69
CA VAL A 69 11.16 23.87 9.23
C VAL A 69 11.30 24.29 10.69
N ILE A 70 12.04 23.55 11.52
CA ILE A 70 12.30 23.92 12.91
C ILE A 70 13.12 25.22 12.98
N GLN A 71 14.13 25.40 12.13
CA GLN A 71 14.91 26.65 12.08
C GLN A 71 14.05 27.86 11.67
N ALA A 72 13.16 27.69 10.70
CA ALA A 72 12.22 28.74 10.30
C ALA A 72 11.25 29.10 11.44
N ALA A 73 10.73 28.10 12.16
CA ALA A 73 9.84 28.30 13.30
C ALA A 73 10.54 29.04 14.46
N ILE A 74 11.80 28.71 14.76
CA ILE A 74 12.57 29.39 15.81
C ILE A 74 12.84 30.85 15.43
N ARG A 75 13.24 31.12 14.18
CA ARG A 75 13.41 32.51 13.69
C ARG A 75 12.12 33.30 13.84
N GLN A 76 11.00 32.73 13.41
CA GLN A 76 9.69 33.38 13.51
C GLN A 76 9.27 33.66 14.96
N HIS A 77 9.58 32.77 15.90
CA HIS A 77 9.29 32.99 17.31
C HIS A 77 10.15 34.11 17.92
N ARG A 78 11.44 34.16 17.56
CA ARG A 78 12.36 35.23 17.99
C ARG A 78 11.95 36.60 17.45
N ASP A 79 11.59 36.66 16.18
CA ASP A 79 11.17 37.92 15.53
C ASP A 79 9.82 38.40 16.05
N LYS A 80 8.94 37.47 16.45
CA LYS A 80 7.67 37.77 17.12
C LYS A 80 7.89 38.26 18.56
N ASN A 81 8.91 37.76 19.27
CA ASN A 81 9.26 38.21 20.62
C ASN A 81 10.10 39.51 20.65
N ALA A 82 10.71 39.90 19.53
CA ALA A 82 11.44 41.17 19.38
C ALA A 82 10.56 42.35 18.92
N ARG A 83 9.26 42.11 18.66
CA ARG A 83 8.25 43.14 18.35
C ARG A 83 7.33 43.47 19.53
N GLY A 84 7.72 43.09 20.75
CA GLY A 84 7.10 43.51 22.02
C GLY A 84 7.95 44.54 22.72
#